data_AF-A0A420PZS4-F1
#
_entry.id   AF-A0A420PZS4-F1
#
_cell.length_a   1.000
_cell.length_b   1.000
_cell.length_c   1.000
_cell.angle_alpha   90.00
_cell.angle_beta   90.00
_cell.angle_gamma   90.00
#
_symmetry.space_group_name_H-M   'P 1'
#
loop_
_entity.id
_entity.type
_entity.pdbx_description
1 polymer ?
#
loop_
_entity_poly.entity_id
_entity_poly.type
_entity_poly.pdbx_seq_one_letter_code
_entity_poly.pdbx_strand_id
1 'polypeptide(L)'
;MSLSASQQLSCARFFSPRNVELFLTTFFQIWPPNWLVFHRPTFNSTFKPPTLIAALSLIGATLSPERKQRDQAMVWLETVENWIFQGPDFNEDIVPQTDDDNQAYQVLQRLDIAQAAYAIVLLMNWEGNTKTRLRARRTRFPDIVYVARSLYPFAMPGTSEEEPFTPCSLYDHLERICITRGVDPHSSVYIPSRFCIRHVLQHESPDGN
;
A
#
# COMPACT_ATOMS: atom_id res chain seq x y z
N MET A 1 -0.91 -12.76 -18.37
CA MET A 1 -2.34 -12.72 -18.77
C MET A 1 -2.50 -11.68 -19.87
N SER A 2 -3.13 -12.01 -21.00
CA SER A 2 -3.46 -11.03 -22.05
C SER A 2 -4.88 -10.48 -21.82
N LEU A 3 -5.01 -9.16 -21.72
CA LEU A 3 -6.31 -8.50 -21.63
C LEU A 3 -6.99 -8.50 -23.00
N SER A 4 -8.31 -8.73 -23.05
CA SER A 4 -9.09 -8.56 -24.28
C SER A 4 -9.14 -7.09 -24.71
N ALA A 5 -9.48 -6.82 -25.98
CA ALA A 5 -9.57 -5.43 -26.48
C ALA A 5 -10.56 -4.57 -25.67
N SER A 6 -11.68 -5.14 -25.24
CA SER A 6 -12.66 -4.44 -24.40
C SER A 6 -12.12 -4.16 -22.98
N GLN A 7 -11.35 -5.10 -22.42
CA GLN A 7 -10.68 -4.91 -21.13
C GLN A 7 -9.58 -3.86 -21.24
N GLN A 8 -8.79 -3.82 -22.31
CA GLN A 8 -7.77 -2.79 -22.53
C GLN A 8 -8.39 -1.39 -22.58
N LEU A 9 -9.50 -1.22 -23.32
CA LEU A 9 -10.22 0.05 -23.38
C LEU A 9 -10.77 0.47 -22.02
N SER A 10 -11.32 -0.48 -21.27
CA SER A 10 -11.84 -0.24 -19.91
C SER A 10 -10.71 0.14 -18.94
N CYS A 11 -9.56 -0.53 -19.04
CA CYS A 11 -8.36 -0.26 -18.26
C CYS A 11 -7.84 1.16 -18.54
N ALA A 12 -7.69 1.53 -19.81
CA ALA A 12 -7.24 2.86 -20.22
C ALA A 12 -8.19 3.98 -19.74
N ARG A 13 -9.50 3.70 -19.70
CA ARG A 13 -10.48 4.64 -19.13
C ARG A 13 -10.35 4.77 -17.61
N PHE A 14 -10.26 3.65 -16.91
CA PHE A 14 -10.15 3.63 -15.45
C PHE A 14 -8.84 4.29 -14.98
N PHE A 15 -7.71 3.89 -15.54
CA PHE A 15 -6.38 4.46 -15.26
C PHE A 15 -6.02 5.65 -16.16
N SER A 16 -7.02 6.42 -16.62
CA SER A 16 -6.74 7.67 -17.33
C SER A 16 -6.05 8.66 -16.38
N PRO A 17 -5.15 9.54 -16.88
CA PRO A 17 -4.40 10.46 -16.02
C PRO A 17 -5.27 11.25 -15.04
N ARG A 18 -6.43 11.74 -15.52
CA ARG A 18 -7.42 12.44 -14.71
C ARG A 18 -7.98 11.59 -13.57
N ASN A 19 -8.31 10.33 -13.85
CA ASN A 19 -8.85 9.42 -12.84
C ASN A 19 -7.79 9.03 -11.83
N VAL A 20 -6.55 8.78 -12.27
CA VAL A 20 -5.43 8.49 -11.38
C VAL A 20 -5.19 9.65 -10.42
N GLU A 21 -5.15 10.89 -10.93
CA GLU A 21 -5.00 12.08 -10.09
C GLU A 21 -6.15 12.22 -9.08
N LEU A 22 -7.39 12.00 -9.52
CA LEU A 22 -8.56 12.00 -8.65
C LEU A 22 -8.43 10.94 -7.54
N PHE A 23 -8.14 9.68 -7.89
CA PHE A 23 -8.06 8.59 -6.93
C PHE A 23 -6.90 8.77 -5.96
N LEU A 24 -5.72 9.19 -6.44
CA LEU A 24 -4.59 9.50 -5.55
C LEU A 24 -4.93 10.65 -4.60
N THR A 25 -5.63 11.69 -5.08
CA THR A 25 -6.08 12.79 -4.22
C THR A 25 -7.03 12.28 -3.13
N THR A 26 -8.02 11.46 -3.50
CA THR A 26 -8.95 10.83 -2.55
C THR A 26 -8.22 9.95 -1.54
N PHE A 27 -7.26 9.14 -2.00
CA PHE A 27 -6.39 8.34 -1.14
C PHE A 27 -5.69 9.21 -0.11
N PHE A 28 -5.00 10.27 -0.53
CA PHE A 28 -4.26 11.15 0.39
C PHE A 28 -5.15 12.02 1.29
N GLN A 29 -6.43 12.17 0.98
CA GLN A 29 -7.37 12.91 1.84
C GLN A 29 -7.96 12.03 2.95
N ILE A 30 -8.24 10.76 2.64
CA ILE A 30 -9.03 9.89 3.53
C ILE A 30 -8.15 8.84 4.22
N TRP A 31 -7.11 8.36 3.54
CA TRP A 31 -6.31 7.21 3.97
C TRP A 31 -5.11 7.45 4.90
N PRO A 32 -4.45 8.63 4.95
CA PRO A 32 -3.22 8.79 5.73
C PRO A 32 -3.29 8.29 7.18
N PRO A 33 -4.39 8.48 7.93
CA PRO A 33 -4.48 7.97 9.31
C PRO A 33 -4.34 6.44 9.44
N ASN A 34 -4.55 5.68 8.36
CA ASN A 34 -4.47 4.22 8.35
C ASN A 34 -3.11 3.70 7.83
N TRP A 35 -2.38 4.48 7.03
CA TRP A 35 -1.11 4.05 6.44
C TRP A 35 -0.19 5.23 6.13
N LEU A 36 0.68 5.56 7.09
CA LEU A 36 1.53 6.75 7.09
C LEU A 36 2.85 6.58 6.31
N VAL A 37 2.87 5.67 5.34
CA VAL A 37 4.05 5.39 4.54
C VAL A 37 4.34 6.50 3.53
N PHE A 38 3.31 7.16 3.03
CA PHE A 38 3.44 8.22 2.03
C PHE A 38 3.17 9.61 2.61
N HIS A 39 4.14 10.50 2.47
CA HIS A 39 3.96 11.92 2.78
C HIS A 39 3.50 12.66 1.53
N ARG A 40 2.26 13.15 1.53
CA ARG A 40 1.60 13.75 0.36
C ARG A 40 2.44 14.87 -0.31
N PRO A 41 2.98 15.88 0.39
CA PRO A 41 3.75 16.95 -0.24
C PRO A 41 5.01 16.49 -0.98
N THR A 42 5.62 15.38 -0.56
CA THR A 42 6.84 14.83 -1.17
C THR A 42 6.55 13.67 -2.13
N PHE A 43 5.29 13.24 -2.21
CA PHE A 43 4.92 12.13 -3.08
C PHE A 43 4.80 12.63 -4.52
N ASN A 44 5.69 12.15 -5.38
CA ASN A 44 5.64 12.41 -6.81
C ASN A 44 5.29 11.12 -7.56
N SER A 45 4.10 11.07 -8.13
CA SER A 45 3.60 9.89 -8.86
C SER A 45 4.37 9.57 -10.14
N THR A 46 5.05 10.55 -10.74
CA THR A 46 5.83 10.37 -11.98
C THR A 46 7.10 9.55 -11.74
N PHE A 47 7.68 9.60 -10.53
CA PHE A 47 8.88 8.85 -10.17
C PHE A 47 8.58 7.51 -9.50
N LYS A 48 7.30 7.13 -9.37
CA LYS A 48 6.89 5.89 -8.71
C LYS A 48 6.55 4.80 -9.71
N PRO A 49 6.78 3.53 -9.37
CA PRO A 49 6.45 2.44 -10.27
C PRO A 49 4.94 2.38 -10.51
N PRO A 50 4.53 2.03 -11.74
CA PRO A 50 3.12 2.08 -12.12
C PRO A 50 2.28 1.04 -11.37
N THR A 51 2.89 -0.04 -10.86
CA THR A 51 2.27 -1.02 -9.96
C THR A 51 1.80 -0.38 -8.65
N LEU A 52 2.65 0.47 -8.05
CA LEU A 52 2.30 1.21 -6.84
C LEU A 52 1.18 2.22 -7.12
N ILE A 53 1.31 2.99 -8.20
CA ILE A 53 0.28 3.95 -8.58
C ILE A 53 -1.06 3.27 -8.84
N ALA A 54 -1.06 2.10 -9.50
CA ALA A 54 -2.27 1.32 -9.71
C ALA A 54 -2.89 0.87 -8.38
N ALA A 55 -2.09 0.33 -7.45
CA ALA A 55 -2.58 -0.12 -6.14
C ALA A 55 -3.18 1.03 -5.32
N LEU A 56 -2.50 2.18 -5.26
CA LEU A 56 -3.00 3.38 -4.58
C LEU A 56 -4.26 3.94 -5.25
N SER A 57 -4.33 3.89 -6.58
CA SER A 57 -5.51 4.29 -7.34
C SER A 57 -6.71 3.40 -7.04
N LEU A 58 -6.52 2.09 -6.86
CA LEU A 58 -7.60 1.20 -6.47
C LEU A 58 -8.15 1.55 -5.08
N ILE A 59 -7.28 1.76 -4.08
CA ILE A 59 -7.71 2.20 -2.74
C ILE A 59 -8.44 3.54 -2.84
N GLY A 60 -7.89 4.50 -3.57
CA GLY A 60 -8.51 5.81 -3.78
C GLY A 60 -9.89 5.72 -4.43
N ALA A 61 -10.04 4.87 -5.44
CA ALA A 61 -11.30 4.63 -6.11
C ALA A 61 -12.34 3.96 -5.20
N THR A 62 -11.93 3.08 -4.29
CA THR A 62 -12.84 2.42 -3.33
C THR A 62 -13.31 3.34 -2.22
N LEU A 63 -12.54 4.39 -1.94
CA LEU A 63 -12.91 5.47 -1.02
C LEU A 63 -13.76 6.57 -1.70
N SER A 64 -13.96 6.49 -3.01
CA SER A 64 -14.75 7.47 -3.74
C SER A 64 -16.24 7.41 -3.33
N PRO A 65 -16.92 8.56 -3.24
CA PRO A 65 -18.37 8.58 -3.02
C PRO A 65 -19.16 7.96 -4.18
N GLU A 66 -18.60 7.93 -5.40
CA GLU A 66 -19.28 7.37 -6.56
C GLU A 66 -19.21 5.84 -6.56
N ARG A 67 -20.36 5.17 -6.38
CA ARG A 67 -20.46 3.69 -6.39
C ARG A 67 -19.85 3.07 -7.65
N LYS A 68 -20.04 3.70 -8.81
CA LYS A 68 -19.48 3.25 -10.09
C LYS A 68 -17.96 3.14 -10.06
N GLN A 69 -17.27 4.07 -9.40
CA GLN A 69 -15.81 4.06 -9.28
C GLN A 69 -15.34 2.92 -8.35
N ARG A 70 -16.07 2.72 -7.25
CA ARG A 70 -15.83 1.60 -6.31
C ARG A 70 -16.00 0.23 -6.99
N ASP A 71 -17.10 0.06 -7.72
CA ASP A 71 -17.38 -1.19 -8.45
C ASP A 71 -16.31 -1.45 -9.53
N GLN A 72 -15.89 -0.42 -10.26
CA GLN A 72 -14.83 -0.54 -11.26
C GLN A 72 -13.46 -0.89 -10.65
N ALA A 73 -13.13 -0.38 -9.47
CA ALA A 73 -11.90 -0.73 -8.78
C ALA A 73 -11.85 -2.23 -8.47
N MET A 74 -12.97 -2.82 -8.05
CA MET A 74 -13.06 -4.25 -7.77
C MET A 74 -12.84 -5.13 -9.01
N VAL A 75 -13.23 -4.67 -10.20
CA VAL A 75 -12.95 -5.38 -11.46
C VAL A 75 -11.45 -5.52 -11.71
N TRP A 76 -10.65 -4.53 -11.30
CA TRP A 76 -9.21 -4.51 -11.53
C TRP A 76 -8.38 -5.14 -10.42
N LEU A 77 -8.97 -5.42 -9.26
CA LEU A 77 -8.26 -5.93 -8.08
C LEU A 77 -7.41 -7.17 -8.37
N GLU A 78 -8.00 -8.20 -8.97
CA GLU A 78 -7.28 -9.45 -9.28
C GLU A 78 -6.20 -9.24 -10.35
N THR A 79 -6.44 -8.33 -11.30
CA THR A 79 -5.46 -8.02 -12.37
C THR A 79 -4.24 -7.34 -11.79
N VAL A 80 -4.43 -6.33 -10.91
CA VAL A 80 -3.34 -5.62 -10.25
C VAL A 80 -2.64 -6.50 -9.21
N GLU A 81 -3.39 -7.34 -8.48
CA GLU A 81 -2.81 -8.38 -7.61
C GLU A 81 -1.82 -9.24 -8.41
N ASN A 82 -2.27 -9.85 -9.51
CA ASN A 82 -1.40 -10.70 -10.31
C ASN A 82 -0.22 -9.93 -10.91
N TRP A 83 -0.42 -8.69 -11.35
CA TRP A 83 0.66 -7.87 -11.89
C TRP A 83 1.77 -7.59 -10.88
N ILE A 84 1.41 -7.34 -9.62
CA ILE A 84 2.38 -7.10 -8.55
C ILE A 84 3.08 -8.40 -8.15
N PHE A 85 2.31 -9.44 -7.78
CA PHE A 85 2.85 -10.67 -7.22
C PHE A 85 3.54 -11.58 -8.24
N GLN A 86 3.33 -11.39 -9.54
CA GLN A 86 4.05 -12.09 -10.61
C GLN A 86 5.12 -11.20 -11.26
N GLY A 87 5.31 -9.98 -10.76
CA GLY A 87 6.29 -9.04 -11.29
C GLY A 87 7.73 -9.49 -10.96
N PRO A 88 8.71 -9.21 -11.84
CA PRO A 88 10.11 -9.58 -11.60
C PRO A 88 10.71 -8.88 -10.38
N ASP A 89 10.18 -7.71 -10.04
CA ASP A 89 10.63 -6.90 -8.90
C ASP A 89 10.14 -7.46 -7.56
N PHE A 90 9.10 -8.30 -7.58
CA PHE A 90 8.57 -8.97 -6.40
C PHE A 90 9.32 -10.29 -6.19
N ASN A 91 10.56 -10.18 -5.73
CA ASN A 91 11.41 -11.33 -5.42
C ASN A 91 11.92 -11.27 -3.97
N GLU A 92 12.40 -12.41 -3.47
CA GLU A 92 12.95 -12.56 -2.12
C GLU A 92 14.48 -12.46 -2.08
N ASP A 93 15.11 -12.26 -3.24
CA ASP A 93 16.56 -12.21 -3.35
C ASP A 93 17.12 -11.04 -2.55
N ILE A 94 18.23 -11.30 -1.85
CA ILE A 94 18.93 -10.28 -1.08
C ILE A 94 19.48 -9.25 -2.05
N VAL A 95 19.16 -7.97 -1.82
CA VAL A 95 19.77 -6.88 -2.58
C VAL A 95 21.26 -6.86 -2.25
N PRO A 96 22.16 -6.92 -3.25
CA PRO A 96 23.60 -6.89 -3.02
C PRO A 96 24.00 -5.66 -2.20
N GLN A 97 24.85 -5.87 -1.19
CA GLN A 97 25.39 -4.78 -0.38
C GLN A 97 26.55 -4.11 -1.15
N THR A 98 26.22 -3.24 -2.10
CA THR A 98 27.17 -2.40 -2.84
C THR A 98 27.01 -0.95 -2.36
N ASP A 99 28.11 -0.30 -1.98
CA ASP A 99 28.07 1.07 -1.45
C ASP A 99 27.93 2.12 -2.59
N ASP A 100 26.99 1.87 -3.51
CA ASP A 100 26.74 2.64 -4.73
C ASP A 100 25.26 3.04 -4.90
N ASP A 101 25.02 3.99 -5.80
CA ASP A 101 23.68 4.50 -6.11
C ASP A 101 22.74 3.39 -6.63
N ASN A 102 23.32 2.32 -7.20
CA ASN A 102 22.57 1.18 -7.73
C ASN A 102 21.91 0.35 -6.62
N GLN A 103 22.59 0.16 -5.48
CA GLN A 103 21.97 -0.47 -4.30
C GLN A 103 20.79 0.35 -3.80
N ALA A 104 20.98 1.66 -3.60
CA ALA A 104 19.93 2.53 -3.09
C ALA A 104 18.69 2.50 -3.99
N TYR A 105 18.89 2.51 -5.31
CA TYR A 105 17.82 2.36 -6.28
C TYR A 105 17.07 1.03 -6.14
N GLN A 106 17.79 -0.10 -6.04
CA GLN A 106 17.17 -1.43 -5.89
C GLN A 106 16.38 -1.57 -4.58
N VAL A 107 16.89 -1.02 -3.48
CA VAL A 107 16.19 -0.99 -2.19
C VAL A 107 14.89 -0.19 -2.31
N LEU A 108 14.92 0.99 -2.92
CA LEU A 108 13.73 1.81 -3.13
C LEU A 108 12.71 1.12 -4.04
N GLN A 109 13.16 0.48 -5.12
CA GLN A 109 12.30 -0.28 -6.02
C GLN A 109 11.61 -1.45 -5.29
N ARG A 110 12.37 -2.21 -4.48
CA ARG A 110 11.83 -3.32 -3.68
C ARG A 110 10.89 -2.83 -2.58
N LEU A 111 11.17 -1.67 -2.00
CA LEU A 111 10.27 -1.03 -1.04
C LEU A 111 8.96 -0.62 -1.70
N ASP A 112 8.99 0.01 -2.87
CA ASP A 112 7.80 0.46 -3.58
C ASP A 112 6.91 -0.73 -4.01
N ILE A 113 7.48 -1.85 -4.47
CA ILE A 113 6.70 -3.04 -4.81
C ILE A 113 6.12 -3.74 -3.56
N ALA A 114 6.85 -3.77 -2.45
CA ALA A 114 6.35 -4.29 -1.18
C ALA A 114 5.18 -3.45 -0.65
N GLN A 115 5.27 -2.13 -0.77
CA GLN A 115 4.19 -1.20 -0.45
C GLN A 115 2.96 -1.43 -1.35
N ALA A 116 3.17 -1.59 -2.66
CA ALA A 116 2.09 -1.90 -3.60
C ALA A 116 1.39 -3.22 -3.26
N ALA A 117 2.15 -4.27 -2.93
CA ALA A 117 1.62 -5.56 -2.52
C ALA A 117 0.81 -5.45 -1.22
N TYR A 118 1.32 -4.70 -0.23
CA TYR A 118 0.61 -4.45 1.02
C TYR A 118 -0.71 -3.71 0.79
N ALA A 119 -0.73 -2.69 -0.06
CA ALA A 119 -1.94 -1.97 -0.45
C ALA A 119 -3.01 -2.90 -1.02
N ILE A 120 -2.63 -3.83 -1.90
CA ILE A 120 -3.56 -4.82 -2.45
C ILE A 120 -4.05 -5.80 -1.39
N VAL A 121 -3.18 -6.33 -0.54
CA VAL A 121 -3.60 -7.25 0.54
C VAL A 121 -4.55 -6.57 1.52
N LEU A 122 -4.34 -5.29 1.80
CA LEU A 122 -5.23 -4.49 2.62
C LEU A 122 -6.60 -4.36 1.96
N LEU A 123 -6.63 -4.02 0.67
CA LEU A 123 -7.87 -3.92 -0.10
C LEU A 123 -8.63 -5.26 -0.21
N MET A 124 -7.91 -6.36 -0.46
CA MET A 124 -8.45 -7.72 -0.47
C MET A 124 -9.07 -8.12 0.88
N ASN A 125 -8.53 -7.63 2.00
CA ASN A 125 -9.07 -7.92 3.32
C ASN A 125 -10.36 -7.14 3.60
N TRP A 126 -10.50 -5.92 3.06
CA TRP A 126 -11.63 -5.02 3.34
C TRP A 126 -12.81 -5.29 2.40
N GLU A 127 -12.57 -5.26 1.09
CA GLU A 127 -13.62 -5.35 0.07
C GLU A 127 -13.76 -6.76 -0.53
N GLY A 128 -12.81 -7.66 -0.22
CA GLY A 128 -12.78 -9.00 -0.78
C GLY A 128 -13.85 -9.93 -0.19
N ASN A 129 -14.35 -10.84 -1.03
CA ASN A 129 -15.16 -11.97 -0.56
C ASN A 129 -14.35 -12.92 0.33
N THR A 130 -15.01 -13.87 1.00
CA THR A 130 -14.37 -14.81 1.94
C THR A 130 -13.16 -15.55 1.33
N LYS A 131 -13.24 -15.96 0.05
CA LYS A 131 -12.13 -16.60 -0.66
C LYS A 131 -10.94 -15.64 -0.84
N THR A 132 -11.22 -14.41 -1.22
CA THR A 132 -10.22 -13.33 -1.41
C THR A 132 -9.53 -12.98 -0.09
N ARG A 133 -10.30 -12.85 1.00
CA ARG A 133 -9.77 -12.61 2.35
C ARG A 133 -8.92 -13.77 2.87
N LEU A 134 -9.27 -15.00 2.52
CA LEU A 134 -8.44 -16.17 2.85
C LEU A 134 -7.13 -16.17 2.06
N ARG A 135 -7.18 -15.88 0.75
CA ARG A 135 -5.99 -15.75 -0.11
C ARG A 135 -5.06 -14.65 0.36
N ALA A 136 -5.62 -13.49 0.72
CA ALA A 136 -4.87 -12.37 1.28
C ALA A 136 -4.07 -12.77 2.52
N ARG A 137 -4.72 -13.46 3.47
CA ARG A 137 -4.10 -13.84 4.75
C ARG A 137 -3.14 -15.04 4.65
N ARG A 138 -3.47 -16.06 3.86
CA ARG A 138 -2.73 -17.34 3.84
C ARG A 138 -1.65 -17.41 2.79
N THR A 139 -1.77 -16.63 1.71
CA THR A 139 -0.82 -16.70 0.58
C THR A 139 -0.09 -15.38 0.44
N ARG A 140 -0.82 -14.28 0.23
CA ARG A 140 -0.21 -12.99 -0.14
C ARG A 140 0.51 -12.29 1.01
N PHE A 141 -0.03 -12.38 2.21
CA PHE A 141 0.62 -11.76 3.37
C PHE A 141 1.98 -12.40 3.68
N PRO A 142 2.14 -13.74 3.73
CA PRO A 142 3.46 -14.37 3.81
C PRO A 142 4.43 -13.91 2.72
N ASP A 143 3.99 -13.84 1.46
CA ASP A 143 4.81 -13.38 0.33
C ASP A 143 5.41 -11.99 0.61
N ILE A 144 4.60 -11.04 1.10
CA ILE A 144 5.07 -9.69 1.47
C ILE A 144 6.11 -9.75 2.58
N VAL A 145 5.93 -10.62 3.57
CA VAL A 145 6.89 -10.77 4.68
C VAL A 145 8.23 -11.29 4.17
N TYR A 146 8.26 -12.22 3.22
CA TYR A 146 9.51 -12.68 2.59
C TYR A 146 10.23 -11.55 1.88
N VAL A 147 9.52 -10.78 1.06
CA VAL A 147 10.10 -9.61 0.39
C VAL A 147 10.59 -8.56 1.40
N ALA A 148 9.82 -8.27 2.44
CA ALA A 148 10.21 -7.30 3.47
C ALA A 148 11.47 -7.71 4.24
N ARG A 149 11.69 -9.01 4.45
CA ARG A 149 12.91 -9.51 5.09
C ARG A 149 14.18 -9.25 4.27
N SER A 150 14.09 -9.25 2.95
CA SER A 150 15.23 -8.89 2.08
C SER A 150 15.69 -7.44 2.28
N LEU A 151 14.80 -6.56 2.79
CA LEU A 151 15.07 -5.16 3.07
C LEU A 151 15.60 -4.91 4.49
N TYR A 152 15.49 -5.88 5.38
CA TYR A 152 15.88 -5.75 6.79
C TYR A 152 17.33 -5.27 7.00
N PRO A 153 18.34 -5.75 6.24
CA PRO A 153 19.72 -5.28 6.40
C PRO A 153 19.91 -3.77 6.20
N PHE A 154 19.07 -3.14 5.38
CA PHE A 154 19.14 -1.71 5.08
C PHE A 154 18.36 -0.84 6.08
N ALA A 155 17.42 -1.44 6.81
CA ALA A 155 16.65 -0.75 7.84
C ALA A 155 17.44 -0.59 9.15
N MET A 156 18.43 -1.46 9.39
CA MET A 156 19.22 -1.51 10.62
C MET A 156 20.73 -1.57 10.27
N PRO A 157 21.37 -0.43 9.95
CA PRO A 157 22.81 -0.41 9.76
C PRO A 157 23.51 -0.63 11.12
N GLY A 158 24.15 -1.79 11.30
CA GLY A 158 25.19 -1.98 12.33
C GLY A 158 24.87 -2.81 13.59
N THR A 159 24.15 -3.93 13.51
CA THR A 159 24.16 -4.91 14.64
C THR A 159 25.38 -5.84 14.55
N SER A 160 26.58 -5.26 14.63
CA SER A 160 27.70 -5.95 15.26
C SER A 160 27.80 -5.37 16.66
N GLU A 161 27.47 -6.18 17.65
CA GLU A 161 27.45 -5.94 19.11
C GLU A 161 26.05 -5.90 19.73
N GLU A 162 25.98 -6.65 20.83
CA GLU A 162 24.82 -7.17 21.53
C GLU A 162 24.08 -6.06 22.31
N GLU A 163 23.22 -5.28 21.66
CA GLU A 163 22.24 -4.46 22.37
C GLU A 163 20.92 -5.25 22.50
N PRO A 164 20.38 -5.48 23.71
CA PRO A 164 19.13 -6.20 23.89
C PRO A 164 18.02 -5.47 23.14
N PHE A 165 17.26 -6.20 22.32
CA PHE A 165 16.06 -5.67 21.67
C PHE A 165 15.10 -5.08 22.71
N THR A 166 15.19 -3.79 22.97
CA THR A 166 14.09 -3.05 23.63
C THR A 166 13.01 -2.88 22.57
N PRO A 167 11.79 -3.41 22.76
CA PRO A 167 10.71 -3.17 21.84
C PRO A 167 10.38 -1.67 21.91
N CYS A 168 10.85 -0.90 20.93
CA CYS A 168 10.35 0.45 20.74
C CYS A 168 8.87 0.31 20.38
N SER A 169 8.00 0.99 21.14
CA SER A 169 6.58 1.02 20.78
C SER A 169 6.46 1.52 19.36
N LEU A 170 5.54 0.95 18.58
CA LEU A 170 5.18 1.45 17.24
C LEU A 170 4.92 2.96 17.27
N TYR A 171 4.43 3.46 18.41
CA TYR A 171 4.25 4.87 18.72
C TYR A 171 5.59 5.65 18.72
N ASP A 172 6.61 5.20 19.45
CA ASP A 172 7.90 5.88 19.57
C ASP A 172 8.65 5.94 18.23
N HIS A 173 8.50 4.89 17.40
CA HIS A 173 9.07 4.86 16.06
C HIS A 173 8.38 5.85 15.12
N LEU A 174 7.04 5.91 15.16
CA LEU A 174 6.26 6.87 14.38
C LEU A 174 6.52 8.31 14.84
N GLU A 175 6.66 8.55 16.14
CA GLU A 175 7.00 9.84 16.72
C GLU A 175 8.37 10.33 16.24
N ARG A 176 9.38 9.45 16.22
CA ARG A 176 10.70 9.76 15.64
C ARG A 176 10.63 10.09 14.14
N ILE A 177 9.80 9.39 13.37
CA ILE A 177 9.58 9.67 11.94
C ILE A 177 8.89 11.02 11.74
N CYS A 178 7.93 11.37 12.59
CA CYS A 178 7.27 12.69 12.59
C CYS A 178 8.27 13.80 12.89
N ILE A 179 9.08 13.64 13.94
CA ILE A 179 10.10 14.61 14.36
C ILE A 179 11.16 14.80 13.27
N THR A 180 11.68 13.73 12.68
CA THR A 180 12.69 13.80 11.59
C THR A 180 12.16 14.45 10.32
N ARG A 181 10.85 14.45 10.10
CA ARG A 181 10.18 15.10 8.95
C ARG A 181 9.65 16.50 9.28
N GLY A 182 9.89 17.02 10.49
CA GLY A 182 9.45 18.34 10.91
C GLY A 182 7.93 18.46 11.10
N VAL A 183 7.24 17.36 11.40
CA VAL A 183 5.78 17.29 11.57
C VAL A 183 5.46 17.04 13.04
N ASP A 184 4.49 17.78 13.59
CA ASP A 184 4.04 17.64 14.98
C ASP A 184 3.38 16.26 15.22
N PRO A 185 3.93 15.40 16.11
CA PRO A 185 3.38 14.09 16.41
C PRO A 185 2.01 14.14 17.13
N HIS A 186 1.61 15.28 17.69
CA HIS A 186 0.32 15.48 18.36
C HIS A 186 -0.75 16.15 17.48
N SER A 187 -0.45 16.40 16.22
CA SER A 187 -1.44 16.92 15.26
C SER A 187 -2.57 15.89 15.04
N SER A 188 -3.82 16.37 14.98
CA SER A 188 -5.03 15.55 14.79
C SER A 188 -5.03 14.71 13.49
N VAL A 189 -4.04 14.87 12.63
CA VAL A 189 -3.82 14.09 11.40
C VAL A 189 -3.23 12.70 11.69
N TYR A 190 -2.63 12.50 12.87
CA TYR A 190 -1.86 11.29 13.23
C TYR A 190 -2.49 10.40 14.31
N ILE A 191 -3.67 10.76 14.84
CA ILE A 191 -4.44 9.83 15.67
C ILE A 191 -5.00 8.77 14.70
N PRO A 192 -4.65 7.47 14.82
CA PRO A 192 -5.26 6.43 14.00
C PRO A 192 -6.75 6.43 14.32
N SER A 193 -7.53 7.10 13.48
CA SER A 193 -8.91 7.37 13.82
C SER A 193 -9.65 6.05 13.81
N ARG A 194 -10.03 5.57 15.01
CA ARG A 194 -11.01 4.50 15.23
C ARG A 194 -12.35 4.75 14.50
N PHE A 195 -12.51 5.92 13.90
CA PHE A 195 -13.67 6.39 13.12
C PHE A 195 -13.89 5.62 11.80
N CYS A 196 -12.83 5.25 11.06
CA CYS A 196 -13.02 4.70 9.72
C CYS A 196 -13.54 3.24 9.75
N ILE A 197 -13.15 2.46 10.76
CA ILE A 197 -13.66 1.08 10.94
C ILE A 197 -15.14 1.10 11.38
N ARG A 198 -15.57 2.07 12.18
CA ARG A 198 -16.95 2.13 12.69
C ARG A 198 -17.96 2.59 11.64
N HIS A 199 -17.59 3.50 10.75
CA HIS A 199 -18.52 4.02 9.72
C HIS A 199 -18.74 3.03 8.56
N VAL A 200 -17.77 2.13 8.29
CA VAL A 200 -17.94 1.05 7.31
C VAL A 200 -18.77 -0.10 7.89
N LEU A 201 -18.60 -0.41 9.19
CA LEU A 201 -19.40 -1.46 9.86
C LEU A 201 -20.86 -1.07 10.15
N GLN A 202 -21.19 0.22 10.15
CA GLN A 202 -22.59 0.67 10.34
C GLN A 202 -23.47 0.51 9.10
N HIS A 203 -22.92 0.20 7.93
CA HIS A 203 -23.70 -0.20 6.75
C HIS A 203 -24.02 -1.70 6.70
N GLU A 204 -23.52 -2.50 7.65
CA GLU A 204 -24.00 -3.86 7.93
C GLU A 204 -24.76 -3.89 9.26
N SER A 205 -25.88 -3.15 9.33
CA SER A 205 -26.98 -3.58 10.19
C SER A 205 -28.01 -4.26 9.28
N PRO A 206 -28.34 -5.54 9.50
CA PRO A 206 -29.48 -6.14 8.83
C PRO A 206 -30.72 -5.42 9.35
N ASP A 207 -31.63 -5.07 8.44
CA ASP A 207 -32.98 -4.69 8.80
C ASP A 207 -33.53 -5.71 9.81
N GLY A 208 -33.82 -5.19 11.00
CA GLY A 208 -34.57 -5.92 12.02
C GLY A 208 -36.05 -5.88 11.68
N ASN A 209 -36.66 -7.06 11.82
CA ASN A 209 -38.10 -7.35 11.92
C ASN A 209 -38.90 -7.40 10.60
#